data_AF-A0A4Q3C0Y7-F1
#
_entry.id   AF-A0A4Q3C0Y7-F1
#
_cell.length_a   1.000
_cell.length_b   1.000
_cell.length_c   1.000
_cell.angle_alpha   90.00
_cell.angle_beta   90.00
_cell.angle_gamma   90.00
#
_symmetry.space_group_name_H-M   'P 1'
#
loop_
_entity.id
_entity.type
_entity.pdbx_description
1 polymer ?
#
loop_
_entity_poly.entity_id
_entity_poly.type
_entity_poly.pdbx_seq_one_letter_code
_entity_poly.pdbx_strand_id
1 'polypeptide(L)'
;MQHPSTHLKPEWIKTIRENAPVAEQMGMLHPLQLALIYEQKWFMFLVPEAYSGLQLDLHKQVRLEESLAWANGSLGWVVTLCSGAGWFGG
;
A
#
# COMPACT_ATOMS: atom_id res chain seq x y z
N MET A 1 14.86 -13.94 6.63
CA MET A 1 13.92 -12.85 6.28
C MET A 1 12.61 -13.09 7.03
N GLN A 2 11.99 -12.04 7.57
CA GLN A 2 10.63 -12.15 8.13
C GLN A 2 9.63 -12.28 6.98
N HIS A 3 8.57 -13.05 7.18
CA HIS A 3 7.53 -13.24 6.16
C HIS A 3 6.75 -11.93 5.94
N PRO A 4 6.35 -11.55 4.71
CA PRO A 4 5.71 -10.25 4.45
C PRO A 4 4.44 -10.00 5.26
N SER A 5 3.70 -11.05 5.62
CA SER A 5 2.53 -10.95 6.50
C SER A 5 2.81 -10.34 7.88
N THR A 6 4.06 -10.33 8.33
CA THR A 6 4.45 -9.79 9.65
C THR A 6 4.51 -8.26 9.67
N HIS A 7 4.50 -7.61 8.51
CA HIS A 7 4.57 -6.16 8.38
C HIS A 7 3.20 -5.49 8.17
N LEU A 8 2.13 -6.27 8.06
CA LEU A 8 0.75 -5.77 7.96
C LEU A 8 -0.08 -6.27 9.13
N LYS A 9 -1.00 -5.43 9.60
CA LYS A 9 -1.96 -5.85 10.62
C LYS A 9 -2.96 -6.87 10.03
N PRO A 10 -3.39 -7.88 10.81
CA PRO A 10 -4.33 -8.91 10.33
C PRO A 10 -5.62 -8.34 9.74
N GLU A 11 -6.15 -7.26 10.32
CA GLU A 11 -7.36 -6.57 9.84
C GLU A 11 -7.15 -5.96 8.45
N TRP A 12 -5.97 -5.42 8.16
CA TRP A 12 -5.66 -4.88 6.83
C TRP A 12 -5.60 -5.99 5.80
N ILE A 13 -4.92 -7.09 6.13
CA ILE A 13 -4.83 -8.27 5.25
C ILE A 13 -6.24 -8.79 4.94
N LYS A 14 -7.10 -8.85 5.96
CA LYS A 14 -8.50 -9.26 5.81
C LYS A 14 -9.25 -8.35 4.84
N THR A 15 -9.22 -7.02 5.07
CA THR A 15 -9.85 -6.04 4.16
C THR A 15 -9.32 -6.14 2.74
N ILE A 16 -8.01 -6.33 2.56
CA ILE A 16 -7.40 -6.44 1.23
C ILE A 16 -7.90 -7.70 0.52
N ARG A 17 -7.89 -8.85 1.20
CA ARG A 17 -8.19 -10.16 0.58
C ARG A 17 -9.68 -10.39 0.36
N GLU A 18 -10.53 -10.01 1.31
CA GLU A 18 -11.99 -10.20 1.19
C GLU A 18 -12.58 -9.40 0.02
N ASN A 19 -11.99 -8.26 -0.30
CA ASN A 19 -12.47 -7.39 -1.38
C ASN A 19 -11.79 -7.67 -2.74
N ALA A 20 -10.78 -8.54 -2.80
CA ALA A 20 -10.03 -8.82 -4.02
C ALA A 20 -10.90 -9.40 -5.16
N PRO A 21 -11.83 -10.35 -4.94
CA PRO A 21 -12.65 -10.89 -6.03
C PRO A 21 -13.55 -9.83 -6.69
N VAL A 22 -14.12 -8.94 -5.88
CA VAL A 22 -14.99 -7.86 -6.37
C VAL A 22 -14.17 -6.83 -7.13
N ALA A 23 -13.00 -6.45 -6.60
CA ALA A 23 -12.06 -5.54 -7.28
C ALA A 23 -11.66 -6.07 -8.67
N GLU A 24 -11.38 -7.38 -8.76
CA GLU A 24 -11.01 -8.03 -10.02
C GLU A 24 -12.16 -7.97 -11.04
N GLN A 25 -13.39 -8.25 -10.61
CA GLN A 25 -14.58 -8.15 -11.48
C GLN A 25 -14.85 -6.72 -11.94
N MET A 26 -14.56 -5.72 -11.09
CA MET A 26 -14.73 -4.30 -11.41
C MET A 26 -13.59 -3.74 -12.29
N GLY A 27 -12.45 -4.42 -12.35
CA GLY A 27 -11.24 -3.92 -13.01
C GLY A 27 -10.60 -2.71 -12.31
N MET A 28 -10.91 -2.49 -11.03
CA MET A 28 -10.38 -1.38 -10.23
C MET A 28 -10.34 -1.75 -8.74
N LEU A 29 -9.54 -1.04 -7.94
CA LEU A 29 -9.50 -1.28 -6.50
C LEU A 29 -10.87 -1.07 -5.86
N HIS A 30 -11.24 -1.98 -4.96
CA HIS A 30 -12.49 -1.86 -4.21
C HIS A 30 -12.44 -0.60 -3.31
N PRO A 31 -13.56 0.13 -3.11
CA PRO A 31 -13.58 1.34 -2.27
C PRO A 31 -13.02 1.15 -0.87
N LEU A 32 -13.23 -0.02 -0.24
CA LEU A 32 -12.66 -0.32 1.08
C LEU A 32 -11.14 -0.51 1.06
N GLN A 33 -10.58 -1.08 -0.02
CA GLN A 33 -9.13 -1.16 -0.20
C GLN A 33 -8.54 0.23 -0.38
N LEU A 34 -9.21 1.08 -1.18
CA LEU A 34 -8.79 2.45 -1.41
C LEU A 34 -8.86 3.32 -0.15
N ALA A 35 -9.94 3.19 0.64
CA ALA A 35 -10.08 3.86 1.92
C ALA A 35 -8.94 3.51 2.89
N LEU A 36 -8.58 2.21 2.97
CA LEU A 36 -7.46 1.75 3.77
C LEU A 36 -6.13 2.37 3.31
N ILE A 37 -5.88 2.43 2.00
CA ILE A 37 -4.67 3.07 1.43
C ILE A 37 -4.56 4.54 1.87
N TYR A 38 -5.67 5.29 1.83
CA TYR A 38 -5.69 6.68 2.26
C TYR A 38 -5.50 6.83 3.77
N GLU A 39 -6.19 6.02 4.57
CA GLU A 39 -6.09 6.06 6.03
C GLU A 39 -4.64 5.82 6.49
N GLN A 40 -3.97 4.85 5.87
CA GLN A 40 -2.57 4.53 6.20
C GLN A 40 -1.55 5.39 5.43
N LYS A 41 -2.02 6.36 4.63
CA LYS A 41 -1.20 7.23 3.77
C LYS A 41 -0.21 6.46 2.88
N TRP A 42 -0.56 5.26 2.42
CA TRP A 42 0.37 4.45 1.63
C TRP A 42 0.71 5.12 0.29
N PHE A 43 -0.19 5.88 -0.34
CA PHE A 43 0.20 6.68 -1.52
C PHE A 43 1.23 7.78 -1.23
N MET A 44 1.45 8.13 0.03
CA MET A 44 2.38 9.18 0.46
C MET A 44 3.61 8.61 1.16
N PHE A 45 3.92 7.31 0.99
CA PHE A 45 5.01 6.70 1.74
C PHE A 45 6.40 7.26 1.39
N LEU A 46 6.55 7.84 0.19
CA LEU A 46 7.77 8.51 -0.29
C LEU A 46 7.77 10.02 -0.09
N VAL A 47 6.61 10.61 0.21
CA VAL A 47 6.46 12.07 0.33
C VAL A 47 7.16 12.55 1.61
N PRO A 48 7.90 13.67 1.57
CA PRO A 48 8.54 14.24 2.76
C PRO A 48 7.55 14.53 3.90
N GLU A 49 8.01 14.40 5.14
CA GLU A 49 7.19 14.68 6.34
C GLU A 49 6.75 16.15 6.38
N ALA A 50 7.56 17.07 5.84
CA ALA A 50 7.23 18.49 5.68
C ALA A 50 5.94 18.73 4.87
N TYR A 51 5.56 17.78 4.02
CA TYR A 51 4.32 17.77 3.24
C TYR A 51 3.31 16.72 3.73
N SER A 52 3.38 16.37 5.03
CA SER A 52 2.50 15.39 5.68
C SER A 52 2.59 13.95 5.15
N GLY A 53 3.65 13.62 4.42
CA GLY A 53 3.98 12.26 3.98
C GLY A 53 4.60 11.40 5.09
N LEU A 54 4.89 10.14 4.78
CA LEU A 54 5.52 9.22 5.74
C LEU A 54 7.05 9.22 5.66
N GLN A 55 7.62 9.68 4.53
CA GLN A 55 9.05 9.70 4.27
C GLN A 55 9.79 8.43 4.75
N LEU A 56 9.24 7.26 4.40
CA LEU A 56 9.79 6.00 4.87
C LEU A 56 11.24 5.84 4.39
N ASP A 57 12.09 5.19 5.18
CA ASP A 57 13.41 4.77 4.72
C ASP A 57 13.31 3.60 3.71
N LEU A 58 14.34 3.40 2.89
CA LEU A 58 14.36 2.39 1.82
C LEU A 58 13.98 0.98 2.33
N HIS A 59 14.46 0.60 3.52
CA HIS A 59 14.13 -0.72 4.07
C HIS A 59 12.63 -0.84 4.36
N LYS A 60 12.02 0.16 5.01
CA LYS A 60 10.58 0.17 5.28
C LYS A 60 9.74 0.29 4.02
N GLN A 61 10.20 1.03 3.01
CA GLN A 61 9.54 1.12 1.70
C GLN A 61 9.42 -0.26 1.06
N VAL A 62 10.55 -0.95 0.85
CA VAL A 62 10.57 -2.28 0.22
C VAL A 62 9.72 -3.28 1.01
N ARG A 63 9.77 -3.24 2.36
CA ARG A 63 8.93 -4.11 3.19
C ARG A 63 7.44 -3.83 3.02
N LEU A 64 7.04 -2.56 2.93
CA LEU A 64 5.65 -2.20 2.68
C LEU A 64 5.20 -2.74 1.31
N GLU A 65 5.98 -2.49 0.26
CA GLU A 65 5.67 -2.93 -1.11
C GLU A 65 5.57 -4.46 -1.22
N GLU A 66 6.55 -5.19 -0.71
CA GLU A 66 6.55 -6.66 -0.66
C GLU A 66 5.30 -7.19 0.06
N SER A 67 4.92 -6.54 1.16
CA SER A 67 3.80 -7.00 2.01
C SER A 67 2.44 -6.71 1.39
N LEU A 68 2.29 -5.54 0.75
CA LEU A 68 1.08 -5.21 0.01
C LEU A 68 0.91 -6.11 -1.22
N ALA A 69 1.99 -6.32 -1.99
CA ALA A 69 1.98 -7.22 -3.14
C ALA A 69 1.68 -8.67 -2.75
N TRP A 70 2.20 -9.13 -1.60
CA TRP A 70 1.85 -10.44 -1.03
C TRP A 70 0.37 -10.53 -0.60
N ALA A 71 -0.20 -9.43 -0.07
CA ALA A 71 -1.59 -9.41 0.34
C ALA A 71 -2.54 -9.44 -0.87
N ASN A 72 -2.25 -8.63 -1.90
CA ASN A 72 -2.90 -8.62 -3.21
C ASN A 72 -2.01 -7.93 -4.25
N GLY A 73 -1.72 -8.60 -5.37
CA GLY A 73 -0.80 -8.09 -6.39
C GLY A 73 -1.24 -6.78 -7.04
N SER A 74 -2.51 -6.66 -7.43
CA SER A 74 -3.07 -5.46 -8.06
C SER A 74 -3.01 -4.25 -7.13
N LEU A 75 -3.31 -4.43 -5.84
CA LEU A 75 -3.19 -3.39 -4.83
C LEU A 75 -1.74 -2.95 -4.63
N GLY A 76 -0.82 -3.91 -4.46
CA GLY A 76 0.61 -3.62 -4.32
C GLY A 76 1.13 -2.81 -5.51
N TRP A 77 0.77 -3.23 -6.72
CA TRP A 77 1.13 -2.52 -7.96
C TRP A 77 0.62 -1.08 -7.98
N VAL A 78 -0.67 -0.86 -7.67
CA VAL A 78 -1.27 0.48 -7.67
C VAL A 78 -0.61 1.39 -6.62
N VAL A 79 -0.34 0.88 -5.41
CA VAL A 79 0.31 1.66 -4.36
C VAL A 79 1.72 2.08 -4.77
N THR A 80 2.54 1.14 -5.27
CA THR A 80 3.92 1.43 -5.71
C THR A 80 3.94 2.42 -6.88
N LEU A 81 3.07 2.25 -7.88
CA LEU A 81 3.06 3.13 -9.05
C LEU A 81 2.60 4.55 -8.69
N CYS A 82 1.56 4.68 -7.86
CA CYS A 82 1.00 5.98 -7.49
C CYS A 82 1.80 6.73 -6.42
N SER A 83 2.63 6.04 -5.63
CA SER A 83 3.49 6.70 -4.63
C SER A 83 4.80 7.25 -5.22
N GLY A 84 5.26 6.70 -6.35
CA GLY A 84 6.57 6.99 -6.95
C GLY A 84 6.87 8.47 -7.19
N ALA A 85 5.88 9.24 -7.69
CA ALA A 85 6.07 10.68 -7.93
C ALA A 85 6.36 11.47 -6.63
N GLY A 86 5.91 10.95 -5.48
CA GLY A 86 6.15 11.57 -4.17
C GLY A 86 7.63 11.65 -3.78
N TRP A 87 8.49 10.79 -4.36
CA TRP A 87 9.94 10.82 -4.14
C TRP A 87 10.56 12.15 -4.57
N PHE A 88 10.01 12.80 -5.60
CA PHE A 88 10.56 14.05 -6.17
C PHE A 88 9.93 15.31 -5.56
N GLY A 89 9.15 15.15 -4.49
CA GLY A 89 8.37 16.24 -3.88
C GLY A 89 9.16 17.26 -3.04
N GLY A 90 10.47 17.10 -2.85
CA GLY A 90 11.28 18.04 -2.07
C GLY A 90 12.71 17.57 -1.83
#